data_AF-A0A9E3RLW6-F1
#
_entry.id   AF-A0A9E3RLW6-F1
#
_cell.length_a   1.000
_cell.length_b   1.000
_cell.length_c   1.000
_cell.angle_alpha   90.00
_cell.angle_beta   90.00
_cell.angle_gamma   90.00
#
_symmetry.space_group_name_H-M   'P 1'
#
loop_
_entity.id
_entity.type
_entity.pdbx_description
1 polymer ?
#
loop_
_entity_poly.entity_id
_entity_poly.type
_entity_poly.pdbx_seq_one_letter_code
_entity_poly.pdbx_strand_id
1 'polypeptide(L)' 'MTKKRVQSITETLRAAIVESGVSHRAIETATGVQRASIMRFVRGTQSLRLDIADRLAEFFGIECRRKGE' A
#
# COMPACT_ATOMS: atom_id res chain seq x y z
N MET A 1 -11.80 -15.20 -19.78
CA MET A 1 -10.39 -14.85 -20.07
C MET A 1 -9.86 -13.96 -18.96
N THR A 2 -9.09 -14.52 -18.02
CA THR A 2 -8.54 -13.73 -16.91
C THR A 2 -7.28 -13.05 -17.42
N LYS A 3 -7.40 -11.78 -17.84
CA LYS A 3 -6.24 -10.95 -18.20
C LYS A 3 -5.28 -10.99 -17.01
N LYS A 4 -4.03 -11.44 -17.20
CA LYS A 4 -2.98 -11.37 -16.18
C LYS A 4 -2.94 -9.92 -15.70
N ARG A 5 -3.45 -9.64 -14.50
CA ARG A 5 -3.51 -8.26 -13.99
C ARG A 5 -2.08 -7.76 -13.89
N VAL A 6 -1.80 -6.67 -14.59
CA VAL A 6 -0.56 -5.91 -14.37
C VAL A 6 -0.62 -5.46 -12.92
N GLN A 7 0.39 -5.80 -12.14
CA GLN A 7 0.47 -5.44 -10.73
C GLN A 7 0.36 -3.92 -10.62
N SER A 8 -0.77 -3.46 -10.07
CA SER A 8 -1.04 -2.03 -9.89
C SER A 8 -0.35 -1.50 -8.63
N ILE A 9 -0.15 -0.18 -8.54
CA ILE A 9 0.33 0.49 -7.32
C ILE A 9 -0.49 0.04 -6.10
N THR A 10 -1.81 -0.05 -6.27
CA THR A 10 -2.74 -0.51 -5.24
C THR A 10 -2.46 -1.95 -4.79
N GLU A 11 -2.24 -2.87 -5.71
CA GLU A 11 -1.94 -4.27 -5.39
C GLU A 11 -0.56 -4.41 -4.74
N THR A 12 0.45 -3.67 -5.23
CA THR A 12 1.80 -3.63 -4.63
C THR A 12 1.74 -3.15 -3.17
N LEU A 13 1.06 -2.04 -2.89
CA LEU A 13 0.95 -1.53 -1.53
C LEU A 13 0.17 -2.48 -0.61
N ARG A 14 -0.91 -3.10 -1.10
CA ARG A 14 -1.66 -4.10 -0.30
C ARG A 14 -0.80 -5.31 0.03
N ALA A 15 -0.08 -5.83 -0.97
CA ALA A 15 0.82 -6.96 -0.80
C ALA A 15 1.90 -6.62 0.23
N ALA A 16 2.59 -5.49 0.09
CA ALA A 16 3.62 -5.07 1.03
C ALA A 16 3.11 -4.94 2.48
N ILE A 17 1.92 -4.35 2.69
CA ILE A 17 1.32 -4.25 4.02
C ILE A 17 1.09 -5.65 4.62
N VAL A 18 0.50 -6.58 3.87
CA VAL A 18 0.16 -7.93 4.35
C VAL A 18 1.41 -8.80 4.54
N GLU A 19 2.32 -8.81 3.56
CA GLU A 19 3.52 -9.63 3.54
C GLU A 19 4.57 -9.17 4.56
N SER A 20 4.58 -7.88 4.94
CA SER A 20 5.50 -7.36 5.95
C SER A 20 5.31 -7.97 7.34
N GLY A 21 4.12 -8.51 7.64
CA GLY A 21 3.76 -8.96 8.98
C GLY A 21 3.70 -7.87 10.06
N VAL A 22 3.93 -6.59 9.68
CA VAL A 22 3.92 -5.45 10.61
C VAL A 22 2.48 -5.12 10.99
N SER A 23 2.20 -5.02 12.29
CA SER A 23 0.86 -4.64 12.74
C SER A 23 0.45 -3.26 12.22
N HIS A 24 -0.81 -3.07 11.85
CA HIS A 24 -1.30 -1.77 11.38
C HIS A 24 -1.07 -0.62 12.38
N ARG A 25 -1.01 -0.93 13.68
CA ARG A 25 -0.67 0.04 14.73
C ARG A 25 0.80 0.48 14.65
N ALA A 26 1.71 -0.44 14.38
CA ALA A 26 3.12 -0.09 14.20
C ALA A 26 3.34 0.75 12.93
N ILE A 27 2.63 0.44 11.84
CA ILE A 27 2.65 1.26 10.62
C ILE A 27 2.13 2.68 10.92
N GLU A 28 1.03 2.79 11.67
CA GLU A 28 0.48 4.09 12.10
C GLU A 28 1.49 4.91 12.91
N THR A 29 2.17 4.29 13.89
CA THR A 29 3.22 4.96 14.67
C THR A 29 4.38 5.44 13.79
N ALA A 30 4.80 4.63 12.81
CA ALA A 30 5.97 4.95 11.98
C ALA A 30 5.68 5.98 10.88
N THR A 31 4.45 5.99 10.34
CA THR A 31 4.11 6.76 9.13
C THR A 31 3.12 7.89 9.38
N GLY A 32 2.46 7.90 10.55
CA GLY A 32 1.32 8.77 10.85
C GLY A 32 0.05 8.42 10.05
N VAL A 33 0.04 7.34 9.27
CA VAL A 33 -1.14 6.90 8.50
C VAL A 33 -2.07 6.12 9.41
N GLN A 34 -3.31 6.60 9.54
CA GLN A 34 -4.27 6.02 10.49
C GLN A 34 -4.50 4.52 10.24
N ARG A 35 -4.42 3.71 11.30
CA ARG A 35 -4.61 2.25 11.23
C ARG A 35 -5.95 1.83 10.62
N ALA A 36 -6.99 2.64 10.84
CA ALA A 36 -8.32 2.39 10.31
C ALA A 36 -8.37 2.57 8.79
N SER A 37 -7.64 3.58 8.28
CA SER A 37 -7.48 3.82 6.84
C SER A 37 -6.65 2.70 6.20
N ILE A 38 -5.57 2.25 6.85
CA ILE A 38 -4.78 1.10 6.39
C ILE A 38 -5.64 -0.16 6.31
N MET A 39 -6.41 -0.46 7.37
CA MET A 39 -7.28 -1.64 7.42
C MET A 39 -8.35 -1.62 6.32
N ARG A 40 -9.05 -0.50 6.13
CA ARG A 40 -10.07 -0.37 5.06
C ARG A 40 -9.45 -0.41 3.68
N PHE A 41 -8.26 0.18 3.52
CA PHE A 41 -7.47 0.06 2.30
C PHE A 41 -7.18 -1.40 2.01
N VAL A 42 -6.49 -2.15 2.88
CA VAL A 42 -6.17 -3.57 2.68
C VAL A 42 -7.41 -4.41 2.35
N ARG A 43 -8.55 -4.15 2.99
CA ARG A 43 -9.83 -4.85 2.75
C ARG A 43 -10.52 -4.48 1.43
N GLY A 44 -10.14 -3.39 0.77
CA GLY A 44 -10.76 -2.97 -0.49
C GLY A 44 -12.01 -2.13 -0.33
N THR A 45 -12.31 -1.68 0.89
CA THR A 45 -13.51 -0.89 1.18
C THR A 45 -13.25 0.62 1.12
N GLN A 46 -11.99 1.04 1.02
CA GLN A 46 -11.60 2.43 0.83
C GLN A 46 -10.35 2.53 -0.06
N SER A 47 -10.25 3.60 -0.86
CA SER A 47 -9.01 4.03 -1.49
C SER A 47 -8.14 4.85 -0.53
N LEU A 48 -6.86 5.00 -0.89
CA LEU A 48 -5.96 5.96 -0.27
C LEU A 48 -5.75 7.15 -1.20
N ARG A 49 -5.54 8.32 -0.61
CA ARG A 49 -5.01 9.47 -1.35
C ARG A 49 -3.54 9.21 -1.70
N LEU A 50 -3.06 9.79 -2.78
CA LEU A 50 -1.69 9.56 -3.25
C LEU A 50 -0.63 9.98 -2.24
N ASP A 51 -0.83 11.11 -1.54
CA ASP A 51 0.09 11.56 -0.48
C ASP A 51 0.24 10.55 0.67
N ILE A 52 -0.81 9.77 0.93
CA ILE A 52 -0.79 8.69 1.93
C ILE A 52 -0.14 7.43 1.35
N ALA A 53 -0.39 7.15 0.07
CA ALA A 53 0.26 6.05 -0.64
C ALA A 53 1.78 6.25 -0.69
N ASP A 54 2.26 7.48 -0.91
CA ASP A 54 3.68 7.82 -0.95
C ASP A 54 4.36 7.58 0.41
N ARG A 55 3.73 7.96 1.52
CA ARG A 55 4.27 7.69 2.87
C ARG A 55 4.40 6.19 3.16
N LEU A 56 3.42 5.41 2.72
CA LEU A 56 3.48 3.95 2.86
C LEU A 56 4.55 3.37 1.93
N ALA A 57 4.67 3.88 0.70
CA ALA A 57 5.69 3.46 -0.24
C ALA A 57 7.10 3.72 0.32
N GLU A 58 7.34 4.90 0.88
CA GLU A 58 8.60 5.24 1.57
C GLU A 58 8.88 4.27 2.73
N PHE A 59 7.90 4.03 3.59
CA PHE A 59 8.05 3.11 4.73
C PHE A 59 8.38 1.67 4.31
N PHE A 60 7.79 1.19 3.21
CA PHE A 60 8.01 -0.16 2.70
C PHE A 60 9.14 -0.26 1.67
N GLY A 61 9.84 0.84 1.36
CA GLY A 61 10.91 0.85 0.36
C GLY A 61 10.42 0.56 -1.07
N ILE A 62 9.21 1.01 -1.41
CA ILE A 62 8.59 0.80 -2.73
C ILE A 62 8.88 2.00 -3.63
N GLU A 63 9.37 1.72 -4.83
CA GLU A 63 9.53 2.71 -5.89
C GLU A 63 8.46 2.53 -6.97
N CYS A 64 7.87 3.65 -7.43
CA CYS A 64 6.94 3.67 -8.54
C CYS A 64 7.61 4.29 -9.78
N ARG A 65 7.88 3.47 -10.79
CA ARG A 65 8.50 3.87 -12.06
C ARG A 65 7.58 3.66 -13.25
N ARG A 66 7.83 4.36 -14.37
CA ARG A 66 7.10 4.06 -15.61
C ARG A 66 7.58 2.72 -16.16
N LYS A 67 6.67 2.00 -16.82
CA LYS A 67 7.02 0.74 -17.45
C LYS A 67 8.01 0.96 -18.60
N GLY A 68 9.23 0.47 -18.45
CA GLY A 68 10.29 0.55 -19.47
C GLY A 68 11.40 1.55 -19.16
N GLU A 69 11.27 2.33 -18.08
CA GLU A 69 12.39 3.03 -17.41
C GLU A 69 13.06 2.06 -16.44
#